data_AF-A0A543FKS2-F1
#
_entry.id   AF-A0A543FKS2-F1
#
_cell.length_a   1.000
_cell.length_b   1.000
_cell.length_c   1.000
_cell.angle_alpha   90.00
_cell.angle_beta   90.00
_cell.angle_gamma   90.00
#
_symmetry.space_group_name_H-M   'P 1'
#
loop_
_entity.id
_entity.type
_entity.pdbx_description
1 polymer ?
#
loop_
_entity_poly.entity_id
_entity_poly.type
_entity_poly.pdbx_seq_one_letter_code
_entity_poly.pdbx_strand_id
1 'polypeptide(L)'
;MKMSELSERSGVPVATVKFYIREGMLPRGEAVSATRSEYGEDHLARLRVIAALTDVRGLPLARVRDILALIDAPAGDPIEILGRAVGALPPYVAGDRDDYPLARAAIAELGLTYDPDFTAVAQLDEALRALEAAGLDATPPVLRRYGDAMRRVAGEELAPMAGMRQDEAVTYAVLGTALYEPVMLALRRLAHHHLLVDSTTDR
;
A
#
# COMPACT_ATOMS: atom_id res chain seq x y z
N MET A 1 7.29 -26.50 -11.37
CA MET A 1 8.45 -25.84 -12.01
C MET A 1 9.73 -26.04 -11.21
N LYS A 2 10.90 -26.08 -11.85
CA LYS A 2 12.21 -26.13 -11.16
C LYS A 2 12.63 -24.73 -10.68
N MET A 3 13.64 -24.65 -9.79
CA MET A 3 14.18 -23.36 -9.30
C MET A 3 14.63 -22.40 -10.42
N SER A 4 15.33 -22.92 -11.44
CA SER A 4 15.78 -22.10 -12.57
C SER A 4 14.62 -21.53 -13.37
N GLU A 5 13.58 -22.34 -13.59
CA GLU A 5 12.37 -21.96 -14.30
C GLU A 5 11.53 -20.94 -13.49
N LEU A 6 11.43 -21.12 -12.17
CA LEU A 6 10.80 -20.14 -11.27
C LEU A 6 11.53 -18.79 -11.32
N SER A 7 12.86 -18.81 -11.30
CA SER A 7 13.69 -17.61 -11.38
C SER A 7 13.50 -16.88 -12.72
N GLU A 8 13.51 -17.62 -13.83
CA GLU A 8 13.28 -17.07 -15.17
C GLU A 8 11.88 -16.45 -15.31
N ARG A 9 10.83 -17.18 -14.90
CA ARG A 9 9.44 -16.71 -15.02
C ARG A 9 9.10 -15.55 -14.08
N SER A 10 9.75 -15.47 -12.93
CA SER A 10 9.55 -14.38 -11.95
C SER A 10 10.44 -13.16 -12.23
N GLY A 11 11.51 -13.32 -13.00
CA GLY A 11 12.57 -12.31 -13.12
C GLY A 11 13.42 -12.14 -11.86
N VAL A 12 13.19 -12.94 -10.82
CA VAL A 12 13.92 -12.86 -9.53
C VAL A 12 15.11 -13.82 -9.56
N PRO A 13 16.36 -13.35 -9.35
CA PRO A 13 17.53 -14.22 -9.37
C PRO A 13 17.45 -15.37 -8.38
N VAL A 14 17.97 -16.56 -8.74
CA VAL A 14 17.96 -17.76 -7.88
C VAL A 14 18.50 -17.50 -6.47
N ALA A 15 19.56 -16.69 -6.34
CA ALA A 15 20.12 -16.32 -5.04
C ALA A 15 19.11 -15.53 -4.19
N THR A 16 18.35 -14.62 -4.80
CA THR A 16 17.30 -13.82 -4.17
C THR A 16 16.09 -14.69 -3.81
N VAL A 17 15.70 -15.64 -4.67
CA VAL A 17 14.63 -16.61 -4.34
C VAL A 17 15.02 -17.44 -3.10
N LYS A 18 16.25 -17.97 -3.06
CA LYS A 18 16.77 -18.70 -1.88
C LYS A 18 16.83 -17.83 -0.63
N PHE A 19 17.18 -16.56 -0.79
CA PHE A 19 17.15 -15.58 0.29
C PHE A 19 15.71 -15.41 0.83
N TYR A 20 14.71 -15.18 -0.03
CA TYR A 20 13.31 -15.07 0.40
C TYR A 20 12.79 -16.33 1.10
N ILE A 21 13.18 -17.52 0.63
CA ILE A 21 12.84 -18.78 1.32
C ILE A 21 13.47 -18.84 2.72
N ARG A 22 14.73 -18.41 2.86
CA ARG A 22 15.42 -18.40 4.15
C ARG A 22 14.79 -17.38 5.12
N GLU A 23 14.40 -16.22 4.61
CA GLU A 23 13.74 -15.17 5.39
C GLU A 23 12.24 -15.45 5.65
N GLY A 24 11.71 -16.59 5.19
CA GLY A 24 10.30 -16.98 5.38
C GLY A 24 9.29 -16.22 4.51
N MET A 25 9.75 -15.40 3.57
CA MET A 25 8.90 -14.60 2.68
C MET A 25 8.25 -15.43 1.57
N LEU A 26 8.92 -16.50 1.16
CA LEU A 26 8.44 -17.44 0.15
C LEU A 26 8.40 -18.84 0.78
N PRO A 27 7.28 -19.58 0.66
CA PRO A 27 7.23 -20.97 1.08
C PRO A 27 8.34 -21.81 0.43
N ARG A 28 8.77 -22.86 1.14
CA ARG A 28 9.69 -23.85 0.56
C ARG A 28 8.96 -24.64 -0.51
N GLY A 29 9.65 -24.88 -1.63
CA GLY A 29 9.16 -25.79 -2.66
C GLY A 29 9.00 -27.21 -2.12
N GLU A 30 8.06 -27.95 -2.71
CA GLU A 30 7.75 -29.32 -2.34
C GLU A 30 8.94 -30.24 -2.65
N ALA A 31 9.37 -31.04 -1.67
CA ALA A 31 10.51 -31.92 -1.85
C ALA A 31 10.11 -33.13 -2.71
N VAL A 32 10.77 -33.28 -3.86
CA VAL A 32 10.54 -34.41 -4.79
C VAL A 32 11.70 -35.41 -4.73
N SER A 33 12.88 -34.98 -4.30
CA SER A 33 14.01 -35.86 -3.93
C SER A 33 14.90 -35.18 -2.89
N ALA A 34 15.94 -35.89 -2.41
CA ALA A 34 16.93 -35.33 -1.47
C ALA A 34 17.62 -34.05 -1.97
N THR A 35 17.67 -33.83 -3.30
CA THR A 35 18.35 -32.67 -3.91
C THR A 35 17.43 -31.82 -4.78
N ARG A 36 16.14 -32.16 -4.89
CA ARG A 36 15.20 -31.50 -5.81
C ARG A 36 13.92 -31.10 -5.10
N SER A 37 13.55 -29.83 -5.29
CA SER A 37 12.23 -29.31 -4.96
C SER A 37 11.51 -28.81 -6.20
N GLU A 38 10.19 -28.90 -6.18
CA GLU A 38 9.30 -28.33 -7.19
C GLU A 38 8.51 -27.15 -6.61
N TYR A 39 8.23 -26.19 -7.48
CA TYR A 39 7.54 -24.95 -7.15
C TYR A 39 6.25 -24.85 -7.98
N GLY A 40 5.20 -24.27 -7.41
CA GLY A 40 3.90 -24.09 -8.04
C GLY A 40 3.63 -22.65 -8.51
N GLU A 41 2.49 -22.42 -9.16
CA GLU A 41 2.07 -21.07 -9.57
C GLU A 41 1.91 -20.11 -8.39
N ASP A 42 1.54 -20.61 -7.21
CA ASP A 42 1.46 -19.81 -5.99
C ASP A 42 2.82 -19.21 -5.60
N HIS A 43 3.92 -19.94 -5.83
CA HIS A 43 5.26 -19.41 -5.60
C HIS A 43 5.60 -18.28 -6.58
N LEU A 44 5.14 -18.40 -7.83
CA LEU A 44 5.33 -17.36 -8.84
C LEU A 44 4.49 -16.12 -8.53
N ALA A 45 3.22 -16.29 -8.15
CA ALA A 45 2.34 -15.22 -7.72
C ALA A 45 2.94 -14.49 -6.49
N ARG A 46 3.42 -15.25 -5.51
CA ARG A 46 4.09 -14.71 -4.32
C ARG A 46 5.36 -13.92 -4.67
N LEU A 47 6.19 -14.41 -5.58
CA LEU A 47 7.39 -13.68 -6.03
C LEU A 47 7.04 -12.36 -6.71
N ARG A 48 5.95 -12.30 -7.49
CA ARG A 48 5.47 -11.05 -8.11
C ARG A 48 5.03 -10.04 -7.05
N VAL A 49 4.33 -10.49 -6.00
CA VAL A 49 3.94 -9.63 -4.88
C VAL A 49 5.17 -9.11 -4.14
N ILE A 50 6.14 -9.99 -3.83
CA ILE A 50 7.39 -9.59 -3.17
C ILE A 50 8.10 -8.53 -4.00
N ALA A 51 8.27 -8.77 -5.32
CA ALA A 51 8.93 -7.84 -6.22
C ALA A 51 8.23 -6.47 -6.25
N ALA A 52 6.90 -6.48 -6.43
CA ALA A 52 6.11 -5.25 -6.48
C ALA A 52 6.22 -4.42 -5.18
N LEU A 53 6.18 -5.08 -4.01
CA LEU A 53 6.37 -4.41 -2.73
C LEU A 53 7.80 -3.89 -2.54
N THR A 54 8.82 -4.66 -2.94
CA THR A 54 10.22 -4.20 -2.83
C THR A 54 10.56 -3.03 -3.75
N ASP A 55 9.80 -2.84 -4.83
CA ASP A 55 9.94 -1.71 -5.74
C ASP A 55 9.29 -0.42 -5.21
N VAL A 56 8.43 -0.51 -4.18
CA VAL A 56 7.85 0.66 -3.51
C VAL A 56 8.97 1.44 -2.83
N ARG A 57 9.20 2.67 -3.31
CA ARG A 57 10.27 3.53 -2.80
C ARG A 57 10.06 3.81 -1.32
N GLY A 58 11.07 3.47 -0.53
CA GLY A 58 11.07 3.74 0.91
C GLY A 58 10.39 2.67 1.74
N LEU A 59 9.98 1.52 1.16
CA LEU A 59 9.48 0.36 1.90
C LEU A 59 10.62 -0.63 2.21
N PRO A 60 11.15 -0.68 3.45
CA PRO A 60 12.24 -1.59 3.79
C PRO A 60 11.77 -3.04 3.73
N LEU A 61 12.69 -3.96 3.40
CA LEU A 61 12.39 -5.38 3.33
C LEU A 61 11.73 -5.94 4.60
N ALA A 62 12.10 -5.43 5.78
CA ALA A 62 11.47 -5.82 7.04
C ALA A 62 9.95 -5.54 7.06
N ARG A 63 9.52 -4.40 6.51
CA ARG A 63 8.09 -4.05 6.39
C ARG A 63 7.39 -4.84 5.30
N VAL A 64 8.09 -5.18 4.22
CA VAL A 64 7.58 -6.14 3.23
C VAL A 64 7.25 -7.46 3.92
N ARG A 65 8.13 -7.98 4.79
CA ARG A 65 7.82 -9.19 5.58
C ARG A 65 6.58 -9.04 6.46
N ASP A 66 6.41 -7.89 7.13
CA ASP A 66 5.24 -7.63 7.97
C ASP A 66 3.95 -7.68 7.15
N ILE A 67 3.93 -7.03 5.98
CA ILE A 67 2.79 -7.03 5.04
C ILE A 67 2.48 -8.45 4.56
N LEU A 68 3.50 -9.20 4.16
CA LEU A 68 3.35 -10.56 3.69
C LEU A 68 2.79 -11.50 4.78
N ALA A 69 3.20 -11.30 6.04
CA ALA A 69 2.66 -12.07 7.16
C ALA A 69 1.17 -11.76 7.42
N LEU A 70 0.73 -10.51 7.23
CA LEU A 70 -0.69 -10.13 7.32
C LEU A 70 -1.52 -10.79 6.21
N ILE A 71 -0.95 -10.94 5.00
CA ILE A 71 -1.59 -11.61 3.86
C ILE A 71 -1.67 -13.13 4.07
N ASP A 72 -0.64 -13.74 4.63
CA ASP A 72 -0.57 -15.21 4.78
C ASP A 72 -1.53 -15.74 5.86
N ALA A 73 -1.77 -14.94 6.89
CA ALA A 73 -2.65 -15.29 7.99
C ALA A 73 -3.49 -14.07 8.40
N PRO A 74 -4.50 -13.69 7.60
CA PRO A 74 -5.43 -12.64 7.94
C PRO A 74 -6.33 -13.15 9.08
N ALA A 75 -5.86 -13.02 10.31
CA ALA A 75 -6.58 -13.38 11.52
C ALA A 75 -6.91 -12.11 12.30
N GLY A 76 -8.19 -11.94 12.64
CA GLY A 76 -8.68 -10.78 13.39
C GLY A 76 -9.65 -9.92 12.59
N ASP A 77 -9.87 -8.70 13.08
CA ASP A 77 -10.72 -7.71 12.44
C ASP A 77 -10.05 -7.17 11.16
N PRO A 78 -10.73 -7.20 9.99
CA PRO A 78 -10.24 -6.57 8.76
C PRO A 78 -9.76 -5.13 8.93
N ILE A 79 -10.39 -4.33 9.81
CA ILE A 79 -10.00 -2.93 10.05
C ILE A 79 -8.62 -2.88 10.71
N GLU A 80 -8.38 -3.70 11.73
CA GLU A 80 -7.08 -3.79 12.41
C GLU A 80 -5.97 -4.26 11.44
N ILE A 81 -6.27 -5.26 10.59
CA ILE A 81 -5.30 -5.76 9.62
C ILE A 81 -4.92 -4.68 8.61
N LEU A 82 -5.92 -3.95 8.08
CA LEU A 82 -5.69 -2.83 7.19
C LEU A 82 -4.87 -1.73 7.89
N GLY A 83 -5.19 -1.40 9.15
CA GLY A 83 -4.42 -0.44 9.95
C GLY A 83 -2.95 -0.81 10.08
N ARG A 84 -2.66 -2.08 10.41
CA ARG A 84 -1.27 -2.57 10.51
C ARG A 84 -0.54 -2.55 9.16
N ALA A 85 -1.24 -2.88 8.08
CA ALA A 85 -0.68 -2.85 6.74
C ALA A 85 -0.35 -1.41 6.29
N VAL A 86 -1.29 -0.48 6.47
CA VAL A 86 -1.08 0.94 6.18
C VAL A 86 0.07 1.50 7.02
N GLY A 87 0.18 1.12 8.29
CA GLY A 87 1.30 1.53 9.15
C GLY A 87 2.66 0.95 8.73
N ALA A 88 2.70 -0.07 7.87
CA ALA A 88 3.94 -0.57 7.27
C ALA A 88 4.35 0.22 6.01
N LEU A 89 3.45 1.04 5.45
CA LEU A 89 3.68 1.86 4.26
C LEU A 89 4.19 3.27 4.61
N PRO A 90 5.00 3.88 3.74
CA PRO A 90 5.31 5.30 3.85
C PRO A 90 4.07 6.17 3.55
N PRO A 91 3.98 7.41 4.07
CA PRO A 91 4.95 8.07 4.93
C PRO A 91 4.95 7.52 6.35
N TYR A 92 6.15 7.30 6.91
CA TYR A 92 6.30 6.86 8.29
C TYR A 92 6.17 8.04 9.23
N VAL A 93 5.28 7.91 10.21
CA VAL A 93 5.05 8.90 11.26
C VAL A 93 5.57 8.37 12.58
N ALA A 94 6.19 9.24 13.37
CA ALA A 94 6.52 8.91 14.75
C ALA A 94 5.21 8.89 15.54
N GLY A 95 4.85 7.74 16.12
CA GLY A 95 3.69 7.62 17.00
C GLY A 95 3.94 8.21 18.40
N ASP A 96 4.66 9.33 18.47
CA ASP A 96 5.11 9.95 19.72
C ASP A 96 4.12 11.00 20.27
N ARG A 97 2.99 11.20 19.59
CA ARG A 97 1.95 12.14 20.00
C ARG A 97 0.75 11.39 20.54
N ASP A 98 0.27 11.86 21.67
CA ASP A 98 -0.99 11.41 22.27
C ASP A 98 -2.22 11.92 21.49
N ASP A 99 -2.05 12.90 20.59
CA ASP A 99 -3.17 13.56 19.92
C ASP A 99 -2.86 14.19 18.54
N TYR A 100 -3.88 14.21 17.67
CA TYR A 100 -3.82 14.65 16.26
C TYR A 100 -4.94 15.66 15.87
N PRO A 101 -4.89 16.90 16.37
CA PRO A 101 -6.02 17.85 16.27
C PRO A 101 -6.33 18.33 14.86
N LEU A 102 -5.34 18.49 13.97
CA LEU A 102 -5.59 18.94 12.60
C LEU A 102 -6.27 17.83 11.80
N ALA A 103 -5.79 16.58 11.95
CA ALA A 103 -6.44 15.43 11.33
C ALA A 103 -7.88 15.27 11.80
N ARG A 104 -8.16 15.38 13.10
CA ARG A 104 -9.54 15.29 13.62
C ARG A 104 -10.45 16.35 13.03
N ALA A 105 -10.00 17.60 12.97
CA ALA A 105 -10.77 18.69 12.39
C ALA A 105 -11.06 18.44 10.90
N ALA A 106 -10.04 18.01 10.14
CA ALA A 106 -10.18 17.67 8.73
C ALA A 106 -11.12 16.48 8.50
N ILE A 107 -10.98 15.41 9.28
CA ILE A 107 -11.84 14.21 9.20
C ILE A 107 -13.29 14.56 9.53
N ALA A 108 -13.52 15.35 10.58
CA ALA A 108 -14.86 15.82 10.97
C ALA A 108 -15.49 16.68 9.87
N GLU A 109 -14.72 17.61 9.30
CA GLU A 109 -15.13 18.44 8.17
C GLU A 109 -15.53 17.59 6.95
N LEU A 110 -14.75 16.55 6.66
CA LEU A 110 -15.05 15.64 5.58
C LEU A 110 -16.26 14.76 5.91
N GLY A 111 -16.55 14.48 7.18
CA GLY A 111 -17.53 13.47 7.60
C GLY A 111 -17.03 12.05 7.35
N LEU A 112 -15.75 11.77 7.64
CA LEU A 112 -15.20 10.41 7.59
C LEU A 112 -15.40 9.71 8.94
N THR A 113 -15.84 8.46 8.91
CA THR A 113 -15.74 7.55 10.06
C THR A 113 -14.34 6.96 10.08
N TYR A 114 -13.72 6.91 11.26
CA TYR A 114 -12.35 6.42 11.42
C TYR A 114 -12.14 5.86 12.82
N ASP A 115 -11.15 4.97 12.94
CA ASP A 115 -10.54 4.60 14.21
C ASP A 115 -9.44 5.62 14.55
N PRO A 116 -9.45 6.26 15.74
CA PRO A 116 -8.40 7.19 16.17
C PRO A 116 -6.98 6.60 16.11
N ASP A 117 -6.83 5.29 16.30
CA ASP A 117 -5.55 4.60 16.28
C ASP A 117 -5.12 4.19 14.86
N PHE A 118 -5.96 4.44 13.84
CA PHE A 118 -5.63 4.18 12.45
C PHE A 118 -4.45 5.07 12.01
N THR A 119 -3.37 4.45 11.51
CA THR A 119 -2.11 5.16 11.24
C THR A 119 -2.26 6.35 10.28
N ALA A 120 -3.23 6.32 9.37
CA ALA A 120 -3.50 7.42 8.45
C ALA A 120 -3.93 8.73 9.16
N VAL A 121 -4.44 8.66 10.39
CA VAL A 121 -4.78 9.85 11.20
C VAL A 121 -3.52 10.66 11.50
N ALA A 122 -2.47 9.99 11.98
CA ALA A 122 -1.19 10.61 12.27
C ALA A 122 -0.50 11.13 11.00
N GLN A 123 -0.56 10.36 9.90
CA GLN A 123 -0.05 10.76 8.58
C GLN A 123 -0.74 12.03 8.06
N LEU A 124 -2.07 12.12 8.19
CA LEU A 124 -2.82 13.29 7.79
C LEU A 124 -2.45 14.51 8.63
N ASP A 125 -2.33 14.36 9.95
CA ASP A 125 -2.00 15.45 10.86
C ASP A 125 -0.63 16.05 10.54
N GLU A 126 0.38 15.21 10.34
CA GLU A 126 1.72 15.66 9.96
C GLU A 126 1.74 16.35 8.60
N ALA A 127 1.00 15.81 7.61
CA ALA A 127 0.87 16.42 6.29
C ALA A 127 0.20 17.81 6.35
N LEU A 128 -0.87 17.95 7.16
CA LEU A 128 -1.55 19.24 7.35
C LEU A 128 -0.65 20.26 8.05
N ARG A 129 0.10 19.85 9.09
CA ARG A 129 1.11 20.72 9.73
C ARG A 129 2.16 21.20 8.73
N ALA A 130 2.61 20.32 7.84
CA ALA A 130 3.60 20.68 6.82
C ALA A 130 3.03 21.70 5.81
N LEU A 131 1.76 21.57 5.43
CA LEU A 131 1.07 22.56 4.59
C LEU A 131 0.98 23.93 5.30
N GLU A 132 0.52 23.94 6.55
CA GLU A 132 0.43 25.17 7.36
C GLU A 132 1.80 25.85 7.53
N ALA A 133 2.84 25.08 7.84
CA ALA A 133 4.20 25.58 8.00
C ALA A 133 4.78 26.16 6.69
N ALA A 134 4.36 25.62 5.55
CA ALA A 134 4.71 26.13 4.22
C ALA A 134 3.85 27.33 3.77
N GLY A 135 2.87 27.75 4.57
CA GLY A 135 1.92 28.82 4.22
C GLY A 135 0.96 28.43 3.09
N LEU A 136 0.73 27.14 2.88
CA LEU A 136 -0.20 26.62 1.88
C LEU A 136 -1.61 26.49 2.46
N ASP A 137 -2.62 26.65 1.59
CA ASP A 137 -4.02 26.61 1.98
C ASP A 137 -4.46 25.18 2.34
N ALA A 138 -4.91 25.01 3.59
CA ALA A 138 -5.52 23.79 4.12
C ALA A 138 -6.94 24.06 4.67
N THR A 139 -7.62 25.08 4.15
CA THR A 139 -8.96 25.45 4.59
C THR A 139 -10.01 24.37 4.27
N PRO A 140 -11.17 24.36 4.96
CA PRO A 140 -12.24 23.40 4.70
C PRO A 140 -12.65 23.24 3.23
N PRO A 141 -12.77 24.29 2.39
CA PRO A 141 -13.06 24.13 0.97
C PRO A 141 -11.99 23.33 0.21
N VAL A 142 -10.71 23.54 0.53
CA VAL A 142 -9.60 22.78 -0.07
C VAL A 142 -9.64 21.32 0.39
N LEU A 143 -9.86 21.09 1.68
CA LEU A 143 -9.98 19.74 2.23
C LEU A 143 -11.14 18.98 1.57
N ARG A 144 -12.33 19.59 1.44
CA ARG A 144 -13.47 18.99 0.75
C ARG A 144 -13.16 18.64 -0.70
N ARG A 145 -12.46 19.52 -1.43
CA ARG A 145 -12.06 19.23 -2.83
C ARG A 145 -11.21 17.96 -2.93
N TYR A 146 -10.24 17.78 -2.05
CA TYR A 146 -9.42 16.57 -2.04
C TYR A 146 -10.21 15.36 -1.51
N GLY A 147 -10.95 15.54 -0.42
CA GLY A 147 -11.74 14.48 0.20
C GLY A 147 -12.79 13.90 -0.74
N ASP A 148 -13.54 14.72 -1.46
CA ASP A 148 -14.54 14.26 -2.42
C ASP A 148 -13.92 13.47 -3.57
N ALA A 149 -12.76 13.90 -4.07
CA ALA A 149 -12.03 13.17 -5.09
C ALA A 149 -11.54 11.81 -4.56
N MET A 150 -10.96 11.78 -3.36
CA MET A 150 -10.44 10.55 -2.76
C MET A 150 -11.55 9.58 -2.34
N ARG A 151 -12.73 10.06 -1.92
CA ARG A 151 -13.90 9.20 -1.68
C ARG A 151 -14.32 8.44 -2.93
N ARG A 152 -14.29 9.08 -4.09
CA ARG A 152 -14.61 8.43 -5.37
C ARG A 152 -13.57 7.38 -5.71
N VAL A 153 -12.28 7.73 -5.61
CA VAL A 153 -11.18 6.78 -5.86
C VAL A 153 -11.29 5.57 -4.94
N ALA A 154 -11.39 5.78 -3.63
CA ALA A 154 -11.51 4.72 -2.66
C ALA A 154 -12.77 3.85 -2.89
N GLY A 155 -13.89 4.46 -3.29
CA GLY A 155 -15.11 3.72 -3.64
C GLY A 155 -14.90 2.76 -4.81
N GLU A 156 -14.22 3.19 -5.87
CA GLU A 156 -13.88 2.35 -7.02
C GLU A 156 -12.84 1.28 -6.69
N GLU A 157 -11.86 1.60 -5.84
CA GLU A 157 -10.84 0.65 -5.39
C GLU A 157 -11.44 -0.45 -4.49
N LEU A 158 -12.43 -0.12 -3.66
CA LEU A 158 -13.06 -1.10 -2.77
C LEU A 158 -14.21 -1.86 -3.44
N ALA A 159 -14.77 -1.37 -4.55
CA ALA A 159 -15.89 -2.01 -5.23
C ALA A 159 -15.66 -3.50 -5.61
N PRO A 160 -14.47 -3.91 -6.09
CA PRO A 160 -14.17 -5.32 -6.37
C PRO A 160 -14.28 -6.25 -5.15
N MET A 161 -14.07 -5.72 -3.94
CA MET A 161 -14.06 -6.52 -2.71
C MET A 161 -15.44 -7.04 -2.32
N ALA A 162 -16.53 -6.44 -2.82
CA ALA A 162 -17.89 -6.82 -2.46
C ALA A 162 -18.26 -8.28 -2.81
N GLY A 163 -17.57 -8.90 -3.77
CA GLY A 163 -17.74 -10.31 -4.14
C GLY A 163 -16.65 -11.25 -3.63
N MET A 164 -15.63 -10.73 -2.93
CA MET A 164 -14.47 -11.51 -2.49
C MET A 164 -14.77 -12.20 -1.16
N ARG A 165 -14.04 -13.30 -0.89
CA ARG A 165 -13.97 -13.81 0.48
C ARG A 165 -13.19 -12.83 1.37
N GLN A 166 -13.42 -12.88 2.68
CA GLN A 166 -12.80 -11.93 3.62
C GLN A 166 -11.26 -11.94 3.56
N ASP A 167 -10.64 -13.10 3.49
CA ASP A 167 -9.18 -13.28 3.39
C ASP A 167 -8.61 -12.67 2.09
N GLU A 168 -9.32 -12.88 0.99
CA GLU A 168 -9.00 -12.31 -0.32
C GLU A 168 -9.19 -10.79 -0.34
N ALA A 169 -10.29 -10.29 0.22
CA ALA A 169 -10.60 -8.87 0.31
C ALA A 169 -9.54 -8.11 1.12
N VAL A 170 -9.14 -8.65 2.27
CA VAL A 170 -8.06 -8.06 3.09
C VAL A 170 -6.75 -8.00 2.30
N THR A 171 -6.38 -9.11 1.65
CA THR A 171 -5.18 -9.16 0.80
C THR A 171 -5.23 -8.12 -0.32
N TYR A 172 -6.37 -8.01 -0.98
CA TYR A 172 -6.61 -7.06 -2.06
C TYR A 172 -6.49 -5.61 -1.56
N ALA A 173 -7.10 -5.27 -0.42
CA ALA A 173 -7.03 -3.93 0.14
C ALA A 173 -5.59 -3.53 0.49
N VAL A 174 -4.85 -4.42 1.15
CA VAL A 174 -3.46 -4.18 1.58
C VAL A 174 -2.53 -3.95 0.38
N LEU A 175 -2.60 -4.84 -0.62
CA LEU A 175 -1.79 -4.69 -1.84
C LEU A 175 -2.26 -3.50 -2.68
N GLY A 176 -3.57 -3.27 -2.74
CA GLY A 176 -4.18 -2.16 -3.46
C GLY A 176 -3.65 -0.82 -2.95
N THR A 177 -3.72 -0.59 -1.65
CA THR A 177 -3.18 0.64 -1.04
C THR A 177 -1.70 0.83 -1.39
N ALA A 178 -0.86 -0.19 -1.18
CA ALA A 178 0.58 -0.08 -1.42
C ALA A 178 0.95 0.16 -2.90
N LEU A 179 0.24 -0.49 -3.82
CA LEU A 179 0.62 -0.55 -5.24
C LEU A 179 -0.05 0.54 -6.09
N TYR A 180 -1.24 1.04 -5.70
CA TYR A 180 -1.93 2.10 -6.44
C TYR A 180 -1.50 3.52 -6.04
N GLU A 181 -0.99 3.72 -4.83
CA GLU A 181 -0.42 5.02 -4.39
C GLU A 181 0.58 5.64 -5.38
N PRO A 182 1.64 4.92 -5.84
CA PRO A 182 2.57 5.50 -6.82
C PRO A 182 1.90 5.81 -8.17
N VAL A 183 0.91 5.02 -8.58
CA VAL A 183 0.14 5.26 -9.80
C VAL A 183 -0.66 6.55 -9.69
N MET A 184 -1.39 6.74 -8.57
CA MET A 184 -2.16 7.95 -8.29
C MET A 184 -1.29 9.20 -8.29
N LEU A 185 -0.12 9.14 -7.63
CA LEU A 185 0.82 10.25 -7.61
C LEU A 185 1.36 10.59 -9.00
N ALA A 186 1.67 9.58 -9.82
CA ALA A 186 2.13 9.78 -11.19
C ALA A 186 1.02 10.43 -12.06
N LEU A 187 -0.20 9.89 -12.01
CA LEU A 187 -1.35 10.44 -12.74
C LEU A 187 -1.64 11.89 -12.35
N ARG A 188 -1.62 12.21 -11.04
CA ARG A 188 -1.80 13.58 -10.56
C ARG A 188 -0.75 14.53 -11.13
N ARG A 189 0.52 14.12 -11.16
CA ARG A 189 1.62 14.94 -11.70
C ARG A 189 1.49 15.14 -13.21
N LEU A 190 1.11 14.10 -13.95
CA LEU A 190 0.85 14.20 -15.39
C LEU A 190 -0.35 15.10 -15.69
N ALA A 191 -1.41 15.03 -14.88
CA ALA A 191 -2.57 15.91 -15.01
C ALA A 191 -2.19 17.39 -14.79
N HIS A 192 -1.34 17.70 -13.80
CA HIS A 192 -0.82 19.06 -13.64
C HIS A 192 -0.08 19.54 -14.90
N HIS A 193 0.81 18.70 -15.45
CA HIS A 193 1.56 19.05 -16.65
C HIS A 193 0.65 19.30 -17.85
N HIS A 194 -0.30 18.40 -18.10
CA HIS A 194 -1.27 18.53 -19.19
C HIS A 194 -2.07 19.84 -19.09
N LEU A 195 -2.63 20.15 -17.92
CA LEU A 195 -3.43 21.36 -17.72
C LEU A 195 -2.62 22.65 -17.90
N LEU A 196 -1.35 22.65 -17.50
CA LEU A 196 -0.46 23.80 -17.70
C LEU A 196 -0.14 24.02 -19.19
N VAL A 197 0.16 22.95 -19.93
CA VAL A 197 0.45 23.02 -21.38
C VAL A 197 -0.79 23.46 -22.17
N ASP A 198 -1.96 22.91 -21.86
CA ASP A 198 -3.20 23.26 -22.53
C ASP A 198 -3.57 24.73 -22.27
N SER A 199 -3.41 25.19 -21.02
CA SER A 199 -3.67 26.60 -20.67
C SER A 199 -2.73 27.60 -21.35
N THR A 200 -1.57 27.15 -21.83
CA THR A 200 -0.65 27.98 -22.64
C THR A 200 -0.92 27.92 -24.15
N THR A 201 -1.71 26.97 -24.63
CA THR A 201 -2.05 26.81 -26.06
C THR A 201 -3.31 27.61 -26.43
N ASP A 202 -4.20 27.87 -25.47
CA ASP A 202 -5.41 28.69 -25.63
C ASP A 202 -5.19 30.21 -25.38
N ARG A 203 -3.93 30.68 -25.33
CA ARG A 203 -3.54 32.08 -25.17
C ARG A 203 -2.73 32.58 -26.35
#